data_AF-A0A968P9Z5-F1
#
_entry.id   AF-A0A968P9Z5-F1
#
_cell.length_a   1.000
_cell.length_b   1.000
_cell.length_c   1.000
_cell.angle_alpha   90.00
_cell.angle_beta   90.00
_cell.angle_gamma   90.00
#
_symmetry.space_group_name_H-M   'P 1'
#
loop_
_entity.id
_entity.type
_entity.pdbx_description
1 polymer ?
#
loop_
_entity_poly.entity_id
_entity_poly.type
_entity_poly.pdbx_seq_one_letter_code
_entity_poly.pdbx_strand_id
1 'polypeptide(L)'
;MNQSLNNNTTATLPQGKIQGVLRRNDINPRYFTDDSGQAVYLTGSHTWNNLIDMGHPPVEFDCPRYMDWLVAQGHNFVRMWAWDMLTTWNPKDVVVHFPWKRTGPGLAVDGKPRFDLSCYDEEYFSRLAERIALAQDKGIYISIMFFDGWGSLRPTKPSSIPMCLQVATTSTISM
;
A
#
# COMPACT_ATOMS: atom_id res chain seq x y z
N MET A 1 -27.96 -3.95 -44.57
CA MET A 1 -28.27 -3.52 -43.20
C MET A 1 -27.11 -3.97 -42.31
N ASN A 2 -26.06 -3.15 -42.20
CA ASN A 2 -24.91 -3.44 -41.36
C ASN A 2 -25.14 -2.80 -40.00
N GLN A 3 -25.27 -3.61 -38.95
CA GLN A 3 -25.19 -3.13 -37.58
C GLN A 3 -23.72 -2.94 -37.22
N SER A 4 -23.29 -1.70 -37.01
CA SER A 4 -22.00 -1.39 -36.41
C SER A 4 -22.12 -1.54 -34.89
N LEU A 5 -21.49 -2.58 -34.34
CA LEU A 5 -21.26 -2.70 -32.90
C LEU A 5 -20.14 -1.72 -32.51
N ASN A 6 -20.52 -0.57 -31.96
CA ASN A 6 -19.59 0.37 -31.34
C ASN A 6 -19.23 -0.13 -29.95
N ASN A 7 -18.28 -1.06 -29.87
CA ASN A 7 -17.65 -1.45 -28.61
C ASN A 7 -16.52 -0.47 -28.30
N ASN A 8 -16.83 0.63 -27.62
CA ASN A 8 -15.83 1.49 -26.97
C ASN A 8 -16.45 2.24 -25.77
N THR A 9 -17.23 1.52 -24.95
CA THR A 9 -17.56 2.02 -23.61
C THR A 9 -16.45 1.56 -22.68
N THR A 10 -15.37 2.36 -22.61
CA THR A 10 -14.52 2.32 -21.42
C THR A 10 -15.45 2.67 -20.26
N ALA A 11 -15.83 1.68 -19.46
CA ALA A 11 -16.63 1.92 -18.28
C ALA A 11 -15.79 2.76 -17.33
N THR A 12 -15.92 4.08 -17.41
CA THR A 12 -15.43 4.99 -16.38
C THR A 12 -16.30 4.71 -15.18
N LEU A 13 -15.84 3.84 -14.28
CA LEU A 13 -16.50 3.66 -12.99
C LEU A 13 -16.50 5.06 -12.36
N PRO A 14 -17.67 5.61 -11.99
CA PRO A 14 -17.68 6.85 -11.24
C PRO A 14 -16.83 6.63 -10.00
N GLN A 15 -15.74 7.39 -9.87
CA GLN A 15 -14.91 7.42 -8.67
C GLN A 15 -15.78 8.03 -7.57
N GLY A 16 -16.56 7.17 -6.93
CA GLY A 16 -17.58 7.55 -5.96
C GLY A 16 -16.91 8.08 -4.70
N LYS A 17 -17.47 9.15 -4.15
CA LYS A 17 -17.15 9.58 -2.79
C LYS A 17 -17.42 8.41 -1.84
N ILE A 18 -16.46 8.10 -0.98
CA ILE A 18 -16.62 7.10 0.09
C ILE A 18 -17.77 7.55 0.99
N GLN A 19 -18.83 6.73 1.10
CA GLN A 19 -20.02 7.05 1.89
C GLN A 19 -19.91 6.59 3.35
N GLY A 20 -19.03 5.63 3.63
CA GLY A 20 -18.93 5.02 4.94
C GLY A 20 -17.76 4.06 5.07
N VAL A 21 -17.72 3.37 6.21
CA VAL A 21 -16.73 2.33 6.47
C VAL A 21 -17.03 1.12 5.59
N LEU A 22 -16.00 0.50 5.00
CA LEU A 22 -16.17 -0.75 4.28
C LEU A 22 -16.70 -1.85 5.20
N ARG A 23 -17.79 -2.47 4.79
CA ARG A 23 -18.41 -3.60 5.47
C ARG A 23 -18.69 -4.70 4.46
N ARG A 24 -18.92 -5.91 4.95
CA ARG A 24 -19.44 -7.00 4.12
C ARG A 24 -20.81 -6.59 3.56
N ASN A 25 -21.05 -6.83 2.27
CA ASN A 25 -22.34 -6.55 1.65
C ASN A 25 -23.37 -7.63 2.05
N ASP A 26 -24.56 -7.20 2.50
CA ASP A 26 -25.62 -8.11 2.99
C ASP A 26 -26.34 -8.86 1.86
N ILE A 27 -26.45 -8.26 0.67
CA ILE A 27 -27.10 -8.86 -0.50
C ILE A 27 -26.17 -9.88 -1.16
N ASN A 28 -24.89 -9.50 -1.34
CA ASN A 28 -23.86 -10.41 -1.84
C ASN A 28 -22.62 -10.38 -0.95
N PRO A 29 -22.52 -11.34 0.00
CA PRO A 29 -21.41 -11.48 0.95
C PRO A 29 -19.99 -11.56 0.37
N ARG A 30 -19.84 -11.74 -0.95
CA ARG A 30 -18.53 -11.80 -1.63
C ARG A 30 -17.94 -10.41 -1.90
N TYR A 31 -18.76 -9.36 -1.78
CA TYR A 31 -18.36 -7.97 -2.04
C TYR A 31 -18.43 -7.13 -0.76
N PHE A 32 -17.82 -5.95 -0.83
CA PHE A 32 -17.97 -4.92 0.19
C PHE A 32 -19.12 -3.97 -0.14
N THR A 33 -19.51 -3.17 0.84
CA THR A 33 -20.40 -2.01 0.73
C THR A 33 -19.89 -0.92 1.68
N ASP A 34 -20.31 0.31 1.45
CA ASP A 34 -20.00 1.49 2.28
C ASP A 34 -21.29 2.20 2.74
N ASP A 35 -22.36 1.42 2.90
CA ASP A 35 -23.73 1.86 3.25
C ASP A 35 -24.44 2.67 2.13
N SER A 36 -23.82 2.80 0.95
CA SER A 36 -24.47 3.35 -0.26
C SER A 36 -25.55 2.44 -0.88
N GLY A 37 -25.61 1.18 -0.45
CA GLY A 37 -26.44 0.14 -1.06
C GLY A 37 -25.85 -0.47 -2.34
N GLN A 38 -24.63 -0.07 -2.74
CA GLN A 38 -23.92 -0.61 -3.90
C GLN A 38 -22.79 -1.56 -3.48
N ALA A 39 -22.48 -2.53 -4.35
CA ALA A 39 -21.30 -3.36 -4.17
C ALA A 39 -20.03 -2.57 -4.51
N VAL A 40 -19.07 -2.55 -3.59
CA VAL A 40 -17.75 -1.97 -3.78
C VAL A 40 -16.77 -3.08 -4.14
N TYR A 41 -16.20 -2.98 -5.35
CA TYR A 41 -15.09 -3.83 -5.79
C TYR A 41 -13.78 -3.07 -5.63
N LEU A 42 -12.85 -3.62 -4.84
CA LEU A 42 -11.57 -2.99 -4.55
C LEU A 42 -10.55 -3.34 -5.65
N THR A 43 -10.07 -2.31 -6.33
CA THR A 43 -9.00 -2.40 -7.33
C THR A 43 -7.87 -1.49 -6.88
N GLY A 44 -6.66 -2.02 -6.84
CA GLY A 44 -5.56 -1.25 -6.29
C GLY A 44 -4.20 -1.65 -6.80
N SER A 45 -3.27 -0.71 -6.64
CA SER A 45 -1.84 -0.89 -6.81
C SER A 45 -1.13 -0.36 -5.57
N HIS A 46 0.11 -0.79 -5.34
CA HIS A 46 0.92 -0.32 -4.23
C HIS A 46 2.41 -0.32 -4.58
N THR A 47 3.16 0.46 -3.82
CA THR A 47 4.62 0.46 -3.78
C THR A 47 5.04 0.53 -2.32
N TRP A 48 6.30 0.25 -2.00
CA TRP A 48 6.80 0.31 -0.63
C TRP A 48 6.95 1.74 -0.10
N ASN A 49 7.26 2.70 -0.97
CA ASN A 49 7.53 4.10 -0.57
C ASN A 49 6.27 4.94 -0.28
N ASN A 50 5.10 4.31 -0.26
CA ASN A 50 3.84 5.01 -0.18
C ASN A 50 3.42 5.41 1.24
N LEU A 51 4.25 5.17 2.25
CA LEU A 51 4.10 5.73 3.60
C LEU A 51 5.46 6.16 4.17
N ILE A 52 6.46 5.29 4.05
CA ILE A 52 7.86 5.56 4.39
C ILE A 52 8.67 5.85 3.13
N ASP A 53 9.87 6.43 3.26
CA ASP A 53 10.77 6.63 2.12
C ASP A 53 11.99 5.73 2.25
N MET A 54 12.33 5.03 1.17
CA MET A 54 13.50 4.15 1.09
C MET A 54 14.36 4.44 -0.14
N GLY A 55 15.68 4.35 0.03
CA GLY A 55 16.64 4.49 -1.07
C GLY A 55 18.05 4.83 -0.60
N HIS A 56 18.95 5.09 -1.54
CA HIS A 56 20.32 5.52 -1.27
C HIS A 56 20.74 6.67 -2.21
N PRO A 57 20.55 7.95 -1.82
CA PRO A 57 19.83 8.40 -0.62
C PRO A 57 18.32 8.16 -0.75
N PRO A 58 17.57 8.11 0.37
CA PRO A 58 16.12 8.08 0.32
C PRO A 58 15.61 9.39 -0.29
N VAL A 59 14.63 9.29 -1.18
CA VAL A 59 13.99 10.43 -1.83
C VAL A 59 12.55 10.49 -1.36
N GLU A 60 12.06 11.69 -1.08
CA GLU A 60 10.68 11.90 -0.69
C GLU A 60 9.71 11.39 -1.76
N PHE A 61 8.75 10.56 -1.35
CA PHE A 61 7.72 10.04 -2.23
C PHE A 61 6.64 11.08 -2.54
N ASP A 62 6.47 11.38 -3.83
CA ASP A 62 5.39 12.23 -4.37
C ASP A 62 4.03 11.52 -4.29
N CYS A 63 3.42 11.58 -3.10
CA CYS A 63 2.13 10.97 -2.82
C CYS A 63 0.96 11.57 -3.64
N PRO A 64 0.84 12.91 -3.79
CA PRO A 64 -0.19 13.52 -4.64
C PRO A 64 -0.22 12.95 -6.05
N ARG A 65 0.94 12.94 -6.74
CA ARG A 65 1.03 12.42 -8.11
C ARG A 65 0.73 10.93 -8.19
N TYR A 66 1.16 10.16 -7.19
CA TYR A 66 0.87 8.74 -7.12
C TYR A 66 -0.64 8.46 -6.96
N MET A 67 -1.34 9.22 -6.11
CA MET A 67 -2.78 9.06 -5.93
C MET A 67 -3.57 9.51 -7.17
N ASP A 68 -3.13 10.57 -7.86
CA ASP A 68 -3.69 10.97 -9.16
C ASP A 68 -3.52 9.86 -10.21
N TRP A 69 -2.35 9.22 -10.23
CA TRP A 69 -2.11 8.08 -11.10
C TRP A 69 -3.02 6.90 -10.77
N LEU A 70 -3.23 6.57 -9.49
CA LEU A 70 -4.17 5.52 -9.07
C LEU A 70 -5.59 5.79 -9.61
N VAL A 71 -6.09 7.02 -9.41
CA VAL A 71 -7.39 7.46 -9.94
C VAL A 71 -7.43 7.31 -11.46
N ALA A 72 -6.39 7.75 -12.18
CA ALA A 72 -6.32 7.64 -13.63
C ALA A 72 -6.32 6.19 -14.16
N GLN A 73 -5.86 5.23 -13.35
CA GLN A 73 -5.91 3.80 -13.66
C GLN A 73 -7.23 3.12 -13.20
N GLY A 74 -8.17 3.88 -12.63
CA GLY A 74 -9.42 3.33 -12.09
C GLY A 74 -9.23 2.53 -10.81
N HIS A 75 -8.18 2.83 -10.04
CA HIS A 75 -7.95 2.25 -8.71
C HIS A 75 -8.67 3.06 -7.63
N ASN A 76 -9.28 2.33 -6.69
CA ASN A 76 -9.95 2.86 -5.51
C ASN A 76 -9.39 2.29 -4.20
N PHE A 77 -8.27 1.58 -4.26
CA PHE A 77 -7.63 0.96 -3.11
C PHE A 77 -6.11 1.06 -3.17
N VAL A 78 -5.47 1.28 -2.03
CA VAL A 78 -4.01 1.17 -1.87
C VAL A 78 -3.67 0.56 -0.51
N ARG A 79 -2.62 -0.26 -0.50
CA ARG A 79 -2.01 -0.73 0.74
C ARG A 79 -0.78 0.10 1.08
N MET A 80 -0.78 0.75 2.23
CA MET A 80 0.36 1.52 2.76
C MET A 80 1.28 0.65 3.61
N TRP A 81 2.59 0.80 3.38
CA TRP A 81 3.62 0.01 4.06
C TRP A 81 4.27 0.79 5.20
N ALA A 82 4.02 0.38 6.44
CA ALA A 82 5.01 0.59 7.51
C ALA A 82 6.22 -0.31 7.26
N TRP A 83 7.36 0.03 7.86
CA TRP A 83 8.60 -0.72 7.71
C TRP A 83 9.35 -0.80 9.03
N ASP A 84 9.79 -2.01 9.38
CA ASP A 84 10.33 -2.35 10.70
C ASP A 84 11.88 -2.38 10.72
N MET A 85 12.53 -2.32 9.55
CA MET A 85 13.99 -2.38 9.41
C MET A 85 14.63 -1.03 9.04
N LEU A 86 15.93 -0.86 9.33
CA LEU A 86 16.66 0.35 8.97
C LEU A 86 17.09 0.42 7.49
N THR A 87 17.04 -0.73 6.81
CA THR A 87 17.45 -0.89 5.41
C THR A 87 16.42 -1.75 4.67
N THR A 88 16.60 -1.86 3.36
CA THR A 88 15.79 -2.75 2.51
C THR A 88 16.51 -4.10 2.32
N TRP A 89 16.14 -4.84 1.27
CA TRP A 89 16.94 -5.97 0.78
C TRP A 89 18.36 -5.57 0.38
N ASN A 90 18.58 -4.30 0.02
CA ASN A 90 19.90 -3.74 -0.23
C ASN A 90 20.44 -3.08 1.05
N PRO A 91 21.57 -3.54 1.61
CA PRO A 91 22.11 -3.00 2.85
C PRO A 91 22.62 -1.55 2.74
N LYS A 92 22.76 -1.01 1.52
CA LYS A 92 23.12 0.40 1.31
C LYS A 92 21.90 1.31 1.48
N ASP A 93 20.70 0.80 1.23
CA ASP A 93 19.49 1.63 1.30
C ASP A 93 19.21 2.03 2.74
N VAL A 94 18.74 3.26 2.89
CA VAL A 94 18.27 3.81 4.15
C VAL A 94 16.76 3.93 4.06
N VAL A 95 16.09 3.50 5.12
CA VAL A 95 14.66 3.74 5.33
C VAL A 95 14.49 4.88 6.33
N VAL A 96 13.56 5.78 6.06
CA VAL A 96 13.23 6.92 6.92
C VAL A 96 11.73 7.02 7.18
N HIS A 97 11.36 7.79 8.22
CA HIS A 97 10.04 7.90 8.84
C HIS A 97 9.63 6.62 9.58
N PHE A 98 9.88 6.59 10.88
CA PHE A 98 9.44 5.51 11.78
C PHE A 98 8.48 6.07 12.82
N PRO A 99 7.57 5.24 13.38
CA PRO A 99 6.59 5.73 14.35
C PRO A 99 7.20 6.13 15.71
N TRP A 100 8.47 5.81 15.97
CA TRP A 100 9.16 6.11 17.22
C TRP A 100 10.33 7.07 17.01
N LYS A 101 10.57 7.94 17.99
CA LYS A 101 11.72 8.86 17.97
C LYS A 101 13.02 8.10 18.17
N ARG A 102 14.09 8.54 17.51
CA ARG A 102 15.46 8.07 17.77
C ARG A 102 16.12 8.84 18.90
N THR A 103 15.56 8.71 20.10
CA THR A 103 16.04 9.36 21.34
C THR A 103 16.36 8.35 22.44
N GLY A 104 16.35 7.06 22.12
CA GLY A 104 16.60 5.99 23.08
C GLY A 104 18.06 5.89 23.50
N PRO A 105 18.34 5.24 24.65
CA PRO A 105 19.69 5.11 25.17
C PRO A 105 20.56 4.19 24.31
N GLY A 106 21.82 4.61 24.09
CA GLY A 106 22.81 3.86 23.32
C GLY A 106 22.65 3.97 21.81
N LEU A 107 23.55 3.31 21.09
CA LEU A 107 23.59 3.33 19.63
C LEU A 107 22.90 2.11 19.02
N ALA A 108 22.22 2.33 17.89
CA ALA A 108 21.75 1.30 16.98
C ALA A 108 22.88 0.87 16.02
N VAL A 109 22.61 -0.13 15.18
CA VAL A 109 23.59 -0.71 14.24
C VAL A 109 24.09 0.28 13.18
N ASP A 110 23.35 1.36 12.95
CA ASP A 110 23.71 2.44 12.03
C ASP A 110 24.46 3.60 12.72
N GLY A 111 24.84 3.44 13.99
CA GLY A 111 25.60 4.44 14.75
C GLY A 111 24.79 5.65 15.22
N LYS A 112 23.49 5.69 14.94
CA LYS A 112 22.55 6.71 15.47
C LYS A 112 21.93 6.22 16.80
N PRO A 113 21.29 7.09 17.59
CA PRO A 113 20.57 6.63 18.77
C PRO A 113 19.51 5.58 18.44
N ARG A 114 19.27 4.67 19.39
CA ARG A 114 18.18 3.69 19.28
C ARG A 114 16.82 4.37 19.27
N PHE A 115 15.81 3.67 18.77
CA PHE A 115 14.44 4.11 18.93
C PHE A 115 14.01 4.05 20.39
N ASP A 116 13.33 5.10 20.85
CA ASP A 116 12.61 5.11 22.11
C ASP A 116 11.17 4.69 21.86
N LEU A 117 10.84 3.44 22.18
CA LEU A 117 9.51 2.88 21.96
C LEU A 117 8.42 3.48 22.87
N SER A 118 8.81 4.30 23.86
CA SER A 118 7.88 5.07 24.69
C SER A 118 7.52 6.43 24.10
N CYS A 119 8.26 6.88 23.08
CA CYS A 119 8.12 8.21 22.48
C CYS A 119 7.78 8.13 20.98
N TYR A 120 6.56 8.51 20.62
CA TYR A 120 6.13 8.59 19.23
C TYR A 120 6.82 9.72 18.45
N ASP A 121 7.05 9.48 17.17
CA ASP A 121 7.49 10.50 16.21
C ASP A 121 6.28 11.13 15.51
N GLU A 122 6.01 12.40 15.82
CA GLU A 122 4.87 13.15 15.28
C GLU A 122 4.95 13.33 13.75
N GLU A 123 6.15 13.36 13.17
CA GLU A 123 6.34 13.51 11.73
C GLU A 123 5.74 12.31 10.98
N TYR A 124 5.94 11.09 11.50
CA TYR A 124 5.39 9.87 10.93
C TYR A 124 3.85 9.89 10.91
N PHE A 125 3.24 10.26 12.03
CA PHE A 125 1.78 10.27 12.14
C PHE A 125 1.14 11.45 11.39
N SER A 126 1.82 12.59 11.29
CA SER A 126 1.38 13.72 10.46
C SER A 126 1.37 13.31 8.99
N ARG A 127 2.46 12.70 8.51
CA ARG A 127 2.56 12.16 7.15
C ARG A 127 1.49 11.11 6.86
N LEU A 128 1.23 10.20 7.80
CA LEU A 128 0.16 9.21 7.67
C LEU A 128 -1.22 9.89 7.54
N ALA A 129 -1.51 10.87 8.40
CA ALA A 129 -2.78 11.59 8.39
C ALA A 129 -3.00 12.37 7.09
N GLU A 130 -1.97 13.06 6.59
CA GLU A 130 -2.01 13.78 5.31
C GLU A 130 -2.33 12.85 4.14
N ARG A 131 -1.69 11.68 4.09
CA ARG A 131 -1.92 10.69 3.02
C ARG A 131 -3.30 10.06 3.10
N ILE A 132 -3.83 9.86 4.32
CA ILE A 132 -5.20 9.39 4.53
C ILE A 132 -6.21 10.42 4.03
N ALA A 133 -6.03 11.70 4.41
CA ALA A 133 -6.90 12.78 3.95
C ALA A 133 -6.91 12.89 2.42
N LEU A 134 -5.72 12.84 1.80
CA LEU A 134 -5.59 12.88 0.35
C LEU A 134 -6.30 11.71 -0.35
N ALA A 135 -6.19 10.50 0.19
CA ALA A 135 -6.86 9.33 -0.35
C ALA A 135 -8.39 9.43 -0.18
N GLN A 136 -8.85 9.92 0.97
CA GLN A 136 -10.26 10.16 1.24
C GLN A 136 -10.86 11.15 0.23
N ASP A 137 -10.18 12.26 -0.04
CA ASP A 137 -10.60 13.26 -1.03
C ASP A 137 -10.69 12.70 -2.45
N LYS A 138 -9.89 11.66 -2.75
CA LYS A 138 -9.86 10.97 -4.05
C LYS A 138 -10.72 9.71 -4.11
N GLY A 139 -11.46 9.40 -3.05
CA GLY A 139 -12.29 8.20 -2.98
C GLY A 139 -11.49 6.88 -2.99
N ILE A 140 -10.29 6.90 -2.41
CA ILE A 140 -9.39 5.75 -2.32
C ILE A 140 -9.41 5.18 -0.89
N TYR A 141 -9.69 3.89 -0.77
CA TYR A 141 -9.57 3.14 0.47
C TYR A 141 -8.11 2.78 0.75
N ILE A 142 -7.70 2.89 2.03
CA ILE A 142 -6.35 2.54 2.45
C ILE A 142 -6.39 1.33 3.38
N SER A 143 -5.53 0.34 3.10
CA SER A 143 -5.10 -0.66 4.08
C SER A 143 -3.77 -0.22 4.69
N ILE A 144 -3.76 0.08 5.99
CA ILE A 144 -2.55 0.48 6.72
C ILE A 144 -1.90 -0.77 7.30
N MET A 145 -0.68 -1.09 6.87
CA MET A 145 0.10 -2.14 7.52
C MET A 145 0.79 -1.58 8.77
N PHE A 146 0.68 -2.30 9.89
CA PHE A 146 1.38 -1.95 11.13
C PHE A 146 2.74 -2.64 11.27
N PHE A 147 2.89 -3.83 10.67
CA PHE A 147 4.11 -4.64 10.69
C PHE A 147 4.30 -5.27 9.32
N ASP A 148 5.53 -5.29 8.80
CA ASP A 148 5.81 -5.79 7.44
C ASP A 148 6.37 -7.21 7.42
N GLY A 149 7.08 -7.61 8.48
CA GLY A 149 7.61 -8.97 8.65
C GLY A 149 8.77 -9.37 7.73
N TRP A 150 9.28 -8.50 6.86
CA TRP A 150 10.40 -8.80 5.96
C TRP A 150 11.68 -9.19 6.68
N GLY A 151 11.93 -8.60 7.85
CA GLY A 151 13.11 -8.91 8.66
C GLY A 151 13.14 -10.34 9.21
N SER A 152 11.98 -10.98 9.34
CA SER A 152 11.84 -12.32 9.91
C SER A 152 11.98 -13.46 8.90
N LEU A 153 11.88 -13.17 7.59
CA LEU A 153 11.90 -14.17 6.52
C LEU A 153 13.30 -14.57 6.05
N ARG A 154 14.37 -14.11 6.72
CA ARG A 154 15.74 -14.57 6.44
C ARG A 154 16.08 -15.74 7.35
N PRO A 155 16.03 -17.00 6.89
CA PRO A 155 16.69 -18.08 7.61
C PRO A 155 18.17 -17.74 7.74
N THR A 156 18.73 -17.94 8.93
CA THR A 156 20.14 -17.74 9.25
C THR A 156 21.08 -18.74 8.56
N LYS A 157 20.60 -19.48 7.54
CA LYS A 157 21.36 -20.43 6.74
C LYS A 157 20.92 -20.39 5.27
N PRO A 158 21.86 -20.48 4.31
CA PRO A 158 21.54 -20.58 2.91
C PRO A 158 21.13 -22.02 2.60
N SER A 159 19.85 -22.34 2.78
CA SER A 159 19.25 -23.51 2.13
C SER A 159 18.20 -23.00 1.16
N SER A 160 18.57 -23.08 -0.12
CA SER A 160 17.74 -22.91 -1.30
C SER A 160 16.32 -23.43 -1.12
N ILE A 161 15.36 -22.51 -1.03
CA ILE A 161 13.93 -22.75 -1.30
C ILE A 161 13.49 -21.63 -2.24
N PRO A 162 12.88 -21.94 -3.39
CA PRO A 162 12.70 -20.97 -4.46
C PRO A 162 11.72 -19.87 -4.04
N MET A 163 12.05 -18.67 -4.51
CA MET A 163 11.21 -17.48 -4.57
C MET A 163 9.80 -17.86 -5.06
N CYS A 164 8.78 -17.78 -4.18
CA CYS A 164 7.40 -17.93 -4.59
C CYS A 164 6.95 -16.64 -5.30
N LEU A 165 7.34 -16.50 -6.56
CA LEU A 165 6.56 -15.82 -7.57
C LEU A 165 6.16 -16.89 -8.58
N GLN A 166 5.03 -17.54 -8.33
CA GLN A 166 4.43 -18.43 -9.32
C GLN A 166 3.05 -17.87 -9.67
N VAL A 167 3.06 -16.90 -10.60
CA VAL A 167 1.92 -16.65 -11.46
C VAL A 167 1.88 -17.81 -12.45
N ALA A 168 1.04 -18.80 -12.19
CA ALA A 168 0.73 -19.84 -13.17
C ALA A 168 -0.58 -19.45 -13.87
N THR A 169 -0.45 -18.71 -14.97
CA THR A 169 -1.46 -18.70 -16.03
C THR A 169 -1.26 -19.94 -16.89
N THR A 170 -2.24 -20.83 -16.91
CA THR A 170 -2.45 -21.70 -18.07
C THR A 170 -3.94 -21.83 -18.32
N SER A 171 -4.40 -21.04 -19.28
CA SER A 171 -5.58 -21.28 -20.09
C SER A 171 -5.39 -22.55 -20.93
N THR A 172 -6.38 -23.43 -20.93
CA THR A 172 -6.69 -24.28 -22.09
C THR A 172 -8.20 -24.47 -22.19
N ILE A 173 -8.73 -24.12 -23.36
CA ILE A 173 -10.10 -24.32 -23.83
C ILE A 173 -10.15 -25.58 -24.71
N SER A 174 -11.31 -26.26 -24.70
CA SER A 174 -11.83 -27.32 -25.60
C SER A 174 -11.26 -28.74 -25.45
N MET A 175 -12.04 -29.82 -25.58
CA MET A 175 -13.37 -30.01 -26.21
C MET A 175 -14.50 -30.30 -25.23
#